data_AF-A0A0Q7A406-F1
#
_entry.id   AF-A0A0Q7A406-F1
#
_cell.length_a   1.000
_cell.length_b   1.000
_cell.length_c   1.000
_cell.angle_alpha   90.00
_cell.angle_beta   90.00
_cell.angle_gamma   90.00
#
_symmetry.space_group_name_H-M   'P 1'
#
loop_
_entity.id
_entity.type
_entity.pdbx_description
1 polymer ?
#
loop_
_entity_poly.entity_id
_entity_poly.type
_entity_poly.pdbx_seq_one_letter_code
_entity_poly.pdbx_strand_id
1 'polypeptide(L)'
;MAESSESGLPQTIDAVIDLLAEEDYLAGRPLATVLFLALRMKRPLFLEGEAGVGKTEVAKVLAKALDRPLIRLQCYEGLDVASAVYEWNYPAQMLEIRMAEASGLSDRSRLESDIFSERYLIRRPVLQALDAEGGRAPVFLIDELDRTDEAFEAFLLEVLSDFQVTIPEFGTVKAAEPPIVIVTSNRTREVHDALKRRCLYHWVDYPAAAEELAIIRRKVPGCNEQLSRQIVAYVQKLRTIDLFKNPGIAETIDWATALTELDRLALDPETIADTLGTLLKYQEDIARIQGSEGEKLLSEVKADLLAAAV
;
A
#
# COMPACT_ATOMS: atom_id res chain seq x y z
N MET A 1 27.25 7.55 10.87
CA MET A 1 26.61 8.79 11.39
C MET A 1 26.34 9.68 10.19
N ALA A 2 25.19 9.48 9.56
CA ALA A 2 24.79 10.26 8.39
C ALA A 2 24.27 11.63 8.82
N GLU A 3 24.65 12.66 8.07
CA GLU A 3 24.27 14.05 8.28
C GLU A 3 22.73 14.19 8.30
N SER A 4 22.19 14.50 9.47
CA SER A 4 20.78 14.83 9.66
C SER A 4 20.50 16.19 9.04
N SER A 5 20.02 16.21 7.79
CA SER A 5 19.48 17.41 7.14
C SER A 5 18.20 17.88 7.83
N GLU A 6 17.95 19.20 7.83
CA GLU A 6 16.80 19.89 8.47
C GLU A 6 15.40 19.32 8.12
N SER A 7 15.25 18.45 7.11
CA SER A 7 13.97 17.86 6.70
C SER A 7 13.74 16.39 7.09
N GLY A 8 14.75 15.70 7.65
CA GLY A 8 14.67 14.26 7.96
C GLY A 8 14.46 13.33 6.75
N LEU A 9 14.55 13.85 5.53
CA LEU A 9 14.36 13.08 4.29
C LEU A 9 15.70 12.55 3.74
N PRO A 10 15.72 11.39 3.07
CA PRO A 10 16.92 10.82 2.46
C PRO A 10 17.45 11.71 1.32
N GLN A 11 18.77 11.89 1.27
CA GLN A 11 19.44 12.79 0.32
C GLN A 11 19.99 12.07 -0.93
N THR A 12 20.03 10.74 -0.92
CA THR A 12 20.50 9.92 -2.04
C THR A 12 19.55 8.74 -2.28
N ILE A 13 19.64 8.15 -3.47
CA ILE A 13 18.88 6.93 -3.82
C ILE A 13 19.29 5.77 -2.91
N ASP A 14 20.59 5.63 -2.64
CA ASP A 14 21.10 4.57 -1.77
C ASP A 14 20.59 4.74 -0.33
N ALA A 15 20.48 5.99 0.17
CA ALA A 15 19.86 6.25 1.46
C ALA A 15 18.37 5.86 1.50
N VAL A 16 17.64 5.96 0.38
CA VAL A 16 16.26 5.43 0.30
C VAL A 16 16.25 3.91 0.39
N ILE A 17 17.17 3.23 -0.32
CA ILE A 17 17.27 1.77 -0.27
C ILE A 17 17.56 1.30 1.16
N ASP A 18 18.55 1.91 1.82
CA ASP A 18 18.93 1.58 3.19
C ASP A 18 17.77 1.84 4.17
N LEU A 19 17.12 3.00 4.04
CA LEU A 19 15.96 3.38 4.87
C LEU A 19 14.80 2.38 4.77
N LEU A 20 14.47 1.92 3.56
CA LEU A 20 13.44 0.90 3.38
C LEU A 20 13.89 -0.47 3.90
N ALA A 21 15.18 -0.78 3.73
CA ALA A 21 15.76 -2.04 4.16
C ALA A 21 15.85 -2.18 5.69
N GLU A 22 16.03 -1.09 6.43
CA GLU A 22 15.96 -1.06 7.91
C GLU A 22 14.58 -1.48 8.43
N GLU A 23 13.54 -1.23 7.64
CA GLU A 23 12.15 -1.55 7.93
C GLU A 23 11.65 -2.80 7.19
N ASP A 24 12.57 -3.70 6.90
CA ASP A 24 12.33 -4.99 6.27
C ASP A 24 11.66 -4.95 4.89
N TYR A 25 11.85 -3.87 4.13
CA TYR A 25 11.38 -3.75 2.74
C TYR A 25 12.56 -3.70 1.77
N LEU A 26 12.66 -4.70 0.89
CA LEU A 26 13.69 -4.75 -0.14
C LEU A 26 13.21 -4.06 -1.41
N ALA A 27 13.64 -2.82 -1.61
CA ALA A 27 13.36 -2.08 -2.82
C ALA A 27 14.47 -2.26 -3.87
N GLY A 28 14.07 -2.63 -5.09
CA GLY A 28 14.95 -2.50 -6.24
C GLY A 28 15.30 -1.03 -6.52
N ARG A 29 16.44 -0.81 -7.19
CA ARG A 29 16.91 0.53 -7.54
C ARG A 29 15.89 1.39 -8.30
N PRO A 30 15.08 0.84 -9.25
CA PRO A 30 14.05 1.62 -9.93
C PRO A 30 13.00 2.22 -8.97
N LEU A 31 12.45 1.42 -8.06
CA LEU A 31 11.48 1.89 -7.06
C LEU A 31 12.09 2.95 -6.15
N ALA A 32 13.29 2.69 -5.62
CA ALA A 32 13.99 3.63 -4.76
C ALA A 32 14.29 4.97 -5.47
N THR A 33 14.60 4.93 -6.77
CA THR A 33 14.85 6.13 -7.58
C THR A 33 13.59 6.97 -7.72
N VAL A 34 12.46 6.36 -8.08
CA VAL A 34 11.20 7.09 -8.24
C VAL A 34 10.71 7.61 -6.89
N LEU A 35 10.86 6.84 -5.81
CA LEU A 35 10.51 7.27 -4.46
C LEU A 35 11.39 8.45 -4.00
N PHE A 36 12.69 8.40 -4.23
CA PHE A 36 13.60 9.53 -3.98
C PHE A 36 13.13 10.80 -4.70
N LEU A 37 12.79 10.69 -5.99
CA LEU A 37 12.29 11.82 -6.78
C LEU A 37 10.94 12.33 -6.25
N ALA A 38 10.02 11.44 -5.87
CA ALA A 38 8.73 11.82 -5.28
C ALA A 38 8.90 12.65 -4.01
N LEU A 39 9.77 12.20 -3.10
CA LEU A 39 10.10 12.91 -1.86
C LEU A 39 10.75 14.27 -2.12
N ARG A 40 11.71 14.35 -3.05
CA ARG A 40 12.43 15.61 -3.35
C ARG A 40 11.59 16.62 -4.11
N MET A 41 10.75 16.15 -5.03
CA MET A 41 9.87 16.99 -5.84
C MET A 41 8.54 17.31 -5.15
N LYS A 42 8.25 16.67 -4.01
CA LYS A 42 6.95 16.74 -3.31
C LYS A 42 5.78 16.40 -4.25
N ARG A 43 5.99 15.36 -5.08
CA ARG A 43 4.97 14.89 -6.04
C ARG A 43 4.41 13.54 -5.57
N PRO A 44 3.11 13.29 -5.77
CA PRO A 44 2.53 11.97 -5.49
C PRO A 44 3.24 10.87 -6.29
N LEU A 45 3.38 9.69 -5.68
CA LEU A 45 3.89 8.48 -6.35
C LEU A 45 2.75 7.49 -6.56
N PHE A 46 2.51 7.13 -7.82
CA PHE A 46 1.55 6.13 -8.22
C PHE A 46 2.24 4.79 -8.49
N LEU A 47 1.95 3.82 -7.64
CA LEU A 47 2.42 2.44 -7.71
C LEU A 47 1.32 1.57 -8.32
N GLU A 48 1.56 1.07 -9.52
CA GLU A 48 0.66 0.15 -10.21
C GLU A 48 1.35 -1.20 -10.38
N GLY A 49 0.61 -2.31 -10.34
CA GLY A 49 1.20 -3.64 -10.47
C GLY A 49 0.28 -4.75 -10.00
N GLU A 50 0.77 -5.97 -9.95
CA GLU A 50 -0.01 -7.14 -9.53
C GLU A 50 -0.33 -7.13 -8.03
N ALA A 51 -1.37 -7.86 -7.63
CA ALA A 51 -1.70 -7.99 -6.21
C ALA A 51 -0.55 -8.70 -5.45
N GLY A 52 -0.29 -8.29 -4.21
CA GLY A 52 0.69 -8.97 -3.36
C GLY A 52 2.17 -8.71 -3.68
N VAL A 53 2.50 -7.74 -4.54
CA VAL A 53 3.89 -7.33 -4.85
C VAL A 53 4.47 -6.25 -3.90
N GLY A 54 3.73 -5.87 -2.84
CA GLY A 54 4.24 -4.96 -1.80
C GLY A 54 3.93 -3.46 -1.98
N LYS A 55 3.09 -3.06 -2.95
CA LYS A 55 2.76 -1.64 -3.21
C LYS A 55 2.27 -0.87 -1.96
N THR A 56 1.30 -1.44 -1.25
CA THR A 56 0.74 -0.85 -0.02
C THR A 56 1.76 -0.82 1.12
N GLU A 57 2.69 -1.79 1.14
CA GLU A 57 3.70 -1.90 2.18
C GLU A 57 4.73 -0.78 2.10
N VAL A 58 5.04 -0.28 0.89
CA VAL A 58 5.91 0.90 0.68
C VAL A 58 5.48 2.08 1.55
N ALA A 59 4.18 2.40 1.59
CA ALA A 59 3.68 3.53 2.36
C ALA A 59 3.82 3.33 3.87
N LYS A 60 3.56 2.11 4.37
CA LYS A 60 3.69 1.80 5.80
C LYS A 60 5.13 1.89 6.25
N VAL A 61 6.02 1.29 5.47
CA VAL A 61 7.45 1.29 5.71
C VAL A 61 8.00 2.71 5.68
N LEU A 62 7.61 3.51 4.69
CA LEU A 62 8.03 4.90 4.58
C LEU A 62 7.55 5.75 5.76
N ALA A 63 6.32 5.55 6.22
CA ALA A 63 5.78 6.26 7.38
C ALA A 63 6.57 5.94 8.66
N LYS A 64 6.85 4.65 8.89
CA LYS A 64 7.65 4.20 10.03
C LYS A 64 9.09 4.72 9.96
N ALA A 65 9.74 4.58 8.80
CA ALA A 65 11.14 4.95 8.61
C ALA A 65 11.37 6.48 8.73
N LEU A 66 10.39 7.30 8.32
CA LEU A 66 10.46 8.75 8.43
C LEU A 66 9.86 9.31 9.73
N ASP A 67 9.38 8.45 10.63
CA ASP A 67 8.68 8.85 11.86
C ASP A 67 7.55 9.86 11.56
N ARG A 68 6.67 9.48 10.63
CA ARG A 68 5.52 10.28 10.18
C ARG A 68 4.22 9.47 10.36
N PRO A 69 3.09 10.13 10.70
CA PRO A 69 1.81 9.44 10.76
C PRO A 69 1.45 8.84 9.40
N LEU A 70 0.88 7.64 9.41
CA LEU A 70 0.27 7.03 8.24
C LEU A 70 -1.23 7.27 8.26
N ILE A 71 -1.73 7.94 7.23
CA ILE A 71 -3.17 8.10 7.01
C ILE A 71 -3.53 7.33 5.75
N ARG A 72 -4.54 6.45 5.87
CA ARG A 72 -4.98 5.60 4.77
C ARG A 72 -6.39 5.98 4.33
N LEU A 73 -6.53 6.29 3.05
CA LEU A 73 -7.79 6.31 2.34
C LEU A 73 -7.92 5.00 1.57
N GLN A 74 -8.79 4.10 2.05
CA GLN A 74 -9.11 2.88 1.33
C GLN A 74 -10.15 3.19 0.25
N CYS A 75 -9.81 2.93 -1.01
CA CYS A 75 -10.73 3.06 -2.12
C CYS A 75 -11.54 1.77 -2.31
N TYR A 76 -12.83 1.96 -2.58
CA TYR A 76 -13.80 0.90 -2.84
C TYR A 76 -14.98 1.48 -3.63
N GLU A 77 -15.81 0.60 -4.19
CA GLU A 77 -16.96 1.01 -5.00
C GLU A 77 -18.00 1.75 -4.14
N GLY A 78 -18.41 2.93 -4.57
CA GLY A 78 -19.35 3.77 -3.82
C GLY A 78 -18.70 4.61 -2.70
N LEU A 79 -17.38 4.69 -2.64
CA LEU A 79 -16.69 5.67 -1.79
C LEU A 79 -17.09 7.10 -2.22
N ASP A 80 -17.59 7.89 -1.28
CA ASP A 80 -18.05 9.26 -1.51
C ASP A 80 -17.16 10.31 -0.82
N VAL A 81 -17.40 11.58 -1.16
CA VAL A 81 -16.66 12.73 -0.61
C VAL A 81 -16.86 12.84 0.91
N ALA A 82 -18.05 12.52 1.42
CA ALA A 82 -18.34 12.59 2.85
C ALA A 82 -17.49 11.60 3.66
N SER A 83 -17.35 10.36 3.18
CA SER A 83 -16.56 9.33 3.85
C SER A 83 -15.04 9.54 3.68
N ALA A 84 -14.63 10.21 2.59
CA ALA A 84 -13.22 10.46 2.30
C ALA A 84 -12.67 11.76 2.91
N VAL A 85 -13.46 12.83 2.95
CA VAL A 85 -12.99 14.18 3.29
C VAL A 85 -13.46 14.62 4.68
N TYR A 86 -14.77 14.74 4.88
CA TYR A 86 -15.31 15.19 6.15
C TYR A 86 -16.79 14.86 6.29
N GLU A 87 -17.24 14.83 7.53
CA GLU A 87 -18.66 14.78 7.88
C GLU A 87 -18.94 15.80 8.99
N TRP A 88 -20.11 16.43 8.96
CA TRP A 88 -20.56 17.23 10.10
C TRP A 88 -21.25 16.32 11.13
N ASN A 89 -20.90 16.48 12.41
CA ASN A 89 -21.58 15.79 13.50
C ASN A 89 -22.98 16.41 13.75
N TYR A 90 -23.92 16.10 12.86
CA TYR A 90 -25.28 16.61 12.93
C TYR A 90 -26.00 16.32 14.26
N PRO A 91 -25.84 15.13 14.89
CA PRO A 91 -26.42 14.89 16.21
C PRO A 91 -25.92 15.89 17.27
N ALA A 92 -24.61 16.17 17.29
CA ALA A 92 -24.02 17.12 18.24
C ALA A 92 -24.44 18.57 17.92
N GLN A 93 -24.46 18.96 16.64
CA GLN A 93 -24.98 20.26 16.21
C GLN A 93 -26.44 20.46 16.62
N MET A 94 -27.29 19.43 16.46
CA MET A 94 -28.70 19.50 16.84
C MET A 94 -28.87 19.65 18.35
N LEU A 95 -28.07 18.94 19.15
CA LEU A 95 -28.08 19.08 20.61
C LEU A 95 -27.72 20.51 21.03
N GLU A 96 -26.69 21.09 20.41
CA GLU A 96 -26.26 22.46 20.67
C GLU A 96 -27.36 23.47 20.33
N ILE A 97 -28.01 23.32 19.16
CA ILE A 97 -29.14 24.16 18.77
C ILE A 97 -30.26 24.09 19.82
N ARG A 98 -30.60 22.89 20.31
CA ARG A 98 -31.63 22.72 21.36
C ARG A 98 -31.24 23.36 22.68
N MET A 99 -29.98 23.27 23.09
CA MET A 99 -29.48 23.93 24.31
C MET A 99 -29.48 25.46 24.17
N ALA A 100 -29.12 25.98 22.99
CA ALA A 100 -29.19 27.41 22.69
C ALA A 100 -30.64 27.93 22.68
N GLU A 101 -31.57 27.19 22.08
CA GLU A 101 -33.01 27.48 22.13
C GLU A 101 -33.53 27.52 23.57
N ALA A 102 -33.17 26.53 24.39
CA ALA A 102 -33.59 26.44 25.80
C ALA A 102 -33.00 27.55 26.69
N SER A 103 -31.82 28.05 26.37
CA SER A 103 -31.13 29.13 27.09
C SER A 103 -31.52 30.53 26.62
N GLY A 104 -32.37 30.65 25.58
CA GLY A 104 -32.86 31.94 25.07
C GLY A 104 -31.86 32.69 24.18
N LEU A 105 -30.82 32.01 23.68
CA LEU A 105 -29.90 32.57 22.68
C LEU A 105 -30.64 32.74 21.35
N SER A 106 -30.85 33.98 20.93
CA SER A 106 -31.61 34.34 19.71
C SER A 106 -30.75 34.91 18.59
N ASP A 107 -29.42 34.99 18.78
CA ASP A 107 -28.50 35.46 17.75
C ASP A 107 -28.19 34.35 16.75
N ARG A 108 -28.96 34.35 15.66
CA ARG A 108 -28.86 33.38 14.56
C ARG A 108 -27.47 33.33 13.92
N SER A 109 -26.78 34.48 13.84
CA SER A 109 -25.46 34.56 13.20
C SER A 109 -24.38 33.88 14.03
N ARG A 110 -24.41 34.08 15.35
CA ARG A 110 -23.51 33.38 16.29
C ARG A 110 -23.78 31.88 16.32
N LEU A 111 -25.06 31.50 16.36
CA LEU A 111 -25.49 30.09 16.31
C LEU A 111 -24.97 29.37 15.05
N GLU A 112 -25.01 30.03 13.90
CA GLU A 112 -24.52 29.47 12.63
C GLU A 112 -23.00 29.27 12.64
N SER A 113 -22.23 30.26 13.07
CA SER A 113 -20.77 30.12 13.21
C SER A 113 -20.38 29.07 14.25
N ASP A 114 -21.21 28.91 15.28
CA ASP A 114 -20.97 27.96 16.36
C ASP A 114 -21.20 26.52 15.90
N ILE A 115 -22.23 26.24 15.08
CA ILE A 115 -22.53 24.88 14.59
C ILE A 115 -21.64 24.47 13.41
N PHE A 116 -21.15 25.40 12.59
CA PHE A 116 -20.18 25.11 11.51
C PHE A 116 -18.75 25.45 11.93
N SER A 117 -18.34 24.89 13.07
CA SER A 117 -16.99 25.06 13.61
C SER A 117 -16.27 23.72 13.72
N GLU A 118 -14.94 23.77 13.83
CA GLU A 118 -14.06 22.60 13.87
C GLU A 118 -14.49 21.56 14.93
N ARG A 119 -15.13 21.99 16.02
CA ARG A 119 -15.66 21.11 17.09
C ARG A 119 -16.66 20.06 16.61
N TYR A 120 -17.36 20.32 15.51
CA TYR A 120 -18.33 19.40 14.91
C TYR A 120 -17.86 18.80 13.59
N LEU A 121 -16.67 19.18 13.13
CA LEU A 121 -16.10 18.69 11.88
C LEU A 121 -15.41 17.35 12.13
N ILE A 122 -16.03 16.27 11.69
CA ILE A 122 -15.42 14.94 11.70
C ILE A 122 -14.48 14.85 10.50
N ARG A 123 -13.19 14.97 10.77
CA ARG A 123 -12.13 14.86 9.75
C ARG A 123 -11.99 13.41 9.29
N ARG A 124 -12.07 13.19 7.99
CA ARG A 124 -11.85 11.88 7.34
C ARG A 124 -10.46 11.85 6.67
N PRO A 125 -10.00 10.73 6.10
CA PRO A 125 -8.60 10.56 5.71
C PRO A 125 -8.01 11.68 4.86
N VAL A 126 -8.74 12.20 3.87
CA VAL A 126 -8.24 13.31 3.03
C VAL A 126 -8.00 14.56 3.87
N LEU A 127 -8.97 14.96 4.70
CA LEU A 127 -8.82 16.17 5.51
C LEU A 127 -7.78 15.99 6.62
N GLN A 128 -7.69 14.81 7.24
CA GLN A 128 -6.63 14.47 8.20
C GLN A 128 -5.24 14.58 7.56
N ALA A 129 -5.09 14.13 6.31
CA ALA A 129 -3.83 14.17 5.59
C ALA A 129 -3.38 15.59 5.25
N LEU A 130 -4.32 16.51 5.04
CA LEU A 130 -4.05 17.92 4.73
C LEU A 130 -3.78 18.75 5.98
N ASP A 131 -4.43 18.43 7.10
CA ASP A 131 -4.30 19.20 8.34
C ASP A 131 -2.99 18.93 9.09
N ALA A 132 -2.40 17.75 8.89
CA ALA A 132 -1.14 17.32 9.50
C ALA A 132 -1.15 17.39 11.04
N GLU A 133 -2.12 16.70 11.67
CA GLU A 133 -2.21 16.57 13.14
C GLU A 133 -0.84 16.19 13.73
N GLY A 134 -0.29 17.06 14.60
CA GLY A 134 1.04 16.88 15.20
C GLY A 134 2.18 17.66 14.53
N GLY A 135 1.90 18.46 13.51
CA GLY A 135 2.83 19.48 12.96
C GLY A 135 3.83 18.98 11.93
N ARG A 136 3.72 17.74 11.45
CA ARG A 136 4.53 17.17 10.36
C ARG A 136 3.61 16.59 9.28
N ALA A 137 3.94 16.82 8.02
CA ALA A 137 3.14 16.25 6.94
C ALA A 137 3.16 14.72 6.98
N PRO A 138 2.00 14.05 6.95
CA PRO A 138 1.90 12.60 7.07
C PRO A 138 2.32 11.90 5.76
N VAL A 139 2.48 10.58 5.84
CA VAL A 139 2.41 9.73 4.65
C VAL A 139 0.93 9.44 4.39
N PHE A 140 0.44 9.87 3.23
CA PHE A 140 -0.94 9.68 2.82
C PHE A 140 -1.04 8.57 1.77
N LEU A 141 -1.61 7.44 2.18
CA LEU A 141 -1.83 6.28 1.32
C LEU A 141 -3.25 6.31 0.75
N ILE A 142 -3.36 6.43 -0.57
CA ILE A 142 -4.59 6.22 -1.34
C ILE A 142 -4.52 4.81 -1.92
N ASP A 143 -5.20 3.86 -1.30
CA ASP A 143 -5.03 2.43 -1.58
C ASP A 143 -6.13 1.89 -2.48
N GLU A 144 -5.77 1.15 -3.53
CA GLU A 144 -6.68 0.53 -4.50
C GLU A 144 -7.57 1.54 -5.25
N LEU A 145 -6.98 2.62 -5.75
CA LEU A 145 -7.70 3.71 -6.43
C LEU A 145 -8.53 3.23 -7.64
N ASP A 146 -8.12 2.15 -8.27
CA ASP A 146 -8.85 1.45 -9.34
C ASP A 146 -10.22 0.88 -8.89
N ARG A 147 -10.59 0.98 -7.61
CA ARG A 147 -11.90 0.54 -7.11
C ARG A 147 -12.94 1.66 -6.94
N THR A 148 -12.56 2.93 -7.09
CA THR A 148 -13.56 4.03 -7.00
C THR A 148 -14.28 4.24 -8.33
N ASP A 149 -15.15 5.24 -8.42
CA ASP A 149 -15.71 5.73 -9.68
C ASP A 149 -14.92 6.94 -10.23
N GLU A 150 -15.26 7.37 -11.45
CA GLU A 150 -14.64 8.53 -12.11
C GLU A 150 -14.93 9.85 -11.38
N ALA A 151 -16.09 9.95 -10.74
CA ALA A 151 -16.48 11.16 -10.00
C ALA A 151 -15.56 11.40 -8.80
N PHE A 152 -15.25 10.34 -8.05
CA PHE A 152 -14.29 10.40 -6.95
C PHE A 152 -12.87 10.67 -7.43
N GLU A 153 -12.46 10.05 -8.55
CA GLU A 153 -11.16 10.33 -9.17
C GLU A 153 -11.02 11.80 -9.57
N ALA A 154 -12.06 12.40 -10.14
CA ALA A 154 -12.09 13.81 -10.51
C ALA A 154 -11.96 14.73 -9.29
N PHE A 155 -12.49 14.32 -8.14
CA PHE A 155 -12.31 15.06 -6.89
C PHE A 155 -10.84 15.03 -6.41
N LEU A 156 -10.18 13.87 -6.46
CA LEU A 156 -8.78 13.73 -6.03
C LEU A 156 -7.81 14.57 -6.87
N LEU A 157 -8.21 15.02 -8.06
CA LEU A 157 -7.43 15.93 -8.89
C LEU A 157 -6.98 17.19 -8.13
N GLU A 158 -7.89 17.87 -7.41
CA GLU A 158 -7.54 19.06 -6.61
C GLU A 158 -6.58 18.68 -5.48
N VAL A 159 -6.90 17.60 -4.75
CA VAL A 159 -6.11 17.13 -3.60
C VAL A 159 -4.66 16.80 -4.00
N LEU A 160 -4.46 16.14 -5.13
CA LEU A 160 -3.14 15.71 -5.60
C LEU A 160 -2.33 16.82 -6.28
N SER A 161 -2.98 17.90 -6.71
CA SER A 161 -2.31 19.04 -7.35
C SER A 161 -1.98 20.15 -6.38
N ASP A 162 -2.98 20.59 -5.61
CA ASP A 162 -2.92 21.82 -4.82
C ASP A 162 -2.83 21.55 -3.31
N PHE A 163 -2.96 20.27 -2.90
CA PHE A 163 -2.96 19.81 -1.51
C PHE A 163 -3.94 20.62 -0.65
N GLN A 164 -5.17 20.74 -1.14
CA GLN A 164 -6.25 21.44 -0.48
C GLN A 164 -7.60 20.80 -0.77
N VAL A 165 -8.59 21.13 0.05
CA VAL A 165 -10.01 20.88 -0.18
C VAL A 165 -10.82 22.10 0.21
N THR A 166 -11.91 22.36 -0.49
CA THR A 166 -12.86 23.42 -0.12
C THR A 166 -14.12 22.83 0.51
N ILE A 167 -14.38 23.22 1.75
CA ILE A 167 -15.57 22.84 2.51
C ILE A 167 -16.52 24.05 2.47
N PRO A 168 -17.72 23.95 1.89
CA PRO A 168 -18.59 25.11 1.67
C PRO A 168 -18.87 25.95 2.93
N GLU A 169 -19.12 25.30 4.07
CA GLU A 169 -19.48 25.95 5.33
C GLU A 169 -18.26 26.32 6.21
N PHE A 170 -17.07 25.78 5.92
CA PHE A 170 -15.87 25.94 6.75
C PHE A 170 -14.73 26.71 6.05
N GLY A 171 -14.74 26.72 4.72
CA GLY A 171 -13.70 27.34 3.89
C GLY A 171 -12.71 26.33 3.31
N THR A 172 -11.62 26.86 2.73
CA THR A 172 -10.57 26.05 2.12
C THR A 172 -9.54 25.64 3.16
N VAL A 173 -9.30 24.33 3.26
CA VAL A 173 -8.23 23.75 4.08
C VAL A 173 -7.09 23.37 3.16
N LYS A 174 -5.90 23.95 3.39
CA LYS A 174 -4.70 23.72 2.58
C LYS A 174 -3.56 23.24 3.46
N ALA A 175 -2.85 22.21 3.01
CA ALA A 175 -1.69 21.69 3.73
C ALA A 175 -0.56 22.72 3.77
N ALA A 176 -0.04 22.99 4.97
CA ALA A 176 1.12 23.85 5.16
C ALA A 176 2.40 23.22 4.59
N GLU A 177 2.57 21.91 4.81
CA GLU A 177 3.57 21.07 4.15
C GLU A 177 2.81 19.96 3.39
N PRO A 178 3.05 19.77 2.08
CA PRO A 178 2.39 18.71 1.32
C PRO A 178 2.64 17.32 1.93
N PRO A 179 1.60 16.48 2.10
CA PRO A 179 1.78 15.09 2.52
C PRO A 179 2.61 14.30 1.52
N ILE A 180 3.29 13.27 2.00
CA ILE A 180 3.97 12.30 1.16
C ILE A 180 2.90 11.34 0.63
N VAL A 181 2.48 11.53 -0.62
CA VAL A 181 1.37 10.76 -1.18
C VAL A 181 1.84 9.51 -1.91
N ILE A 182 1.31 8.36 -1.51
CA ILE A 182 1.46 7.07 -2.20
C ILE A 182 0.07 6.63 -2.68
N VAL A 183 -0.08 6.46 -3.99
CA VAL A 183 -1.30 5.94 -4.61
C VAL A 183 -1.01 4.50 -5.07
N THR A 184 -1.92 3.56 -4.82
CA THR A 184 -1.78 2.18 -5.31
C THR A 184 -2.94 1.79 -6.23
N SER A 185 -2.66 0.90 -7.18
CA SER A 185 -3.65 0.27 -8.05
C SER A 185 -3.27 -1.17 -8.36
N ASN A 186 -4.25 -2.07 -8.37
CA ASN A 186 -4.09 -3.45 -8.83
C ASN A 186 -4.45 -3.60 -10.32
N ARG A 187 -4.71 -2.49 -11.02
CA ARG A 187 -5.12 -2.43 -12.42
C ARG A 187 -6.40 -3.25 -12.71
N THR A 188 -7.33 -3.34 -11.75
CA THR A 188 -8.64 -3.98 -11.99
C THR A 188 -9.49 -3.19 -12.97
N ARG A 189 -9.27 -1.87 -13.04
CA ARG A 189 -9.72 -0.99 -14.12
C ARG A 189 -8.66 0.06 -14.41
N GLU A 190 -8.84 0.76 -15.53
CA GLU A 190 -7.99 1.90 -15.85
C GLU A 190 -8.37 3.12 -15.01
N VAL A 191 -7.38 3.67 -14.30
CA VAL A 191 -7.47 4.96 -13.58
C VAL A 191 -7.33 6.10 -14.60
N HIS A 192 -8.11 7.17 -14.41
CA HIS A 192 -8.17 8.30 -15.33
C HIS A 192 -6.80 8.94 -15.54
N ASP A 193 -6.47 9.20 -16.80
CA ASP A 193 -5.16 9.67 -17.25
C ASP A 193 -4.74 11.01 -16.61
N ALA A 194 -5.71 11.88 -16.28
CA ALA A 194 -5.46 13.12 -15.55
C ALA A 194 -4.84 12.92 -14.16
N LEU A 195 -5.14 11.81 -13.46
CA LEU A 195 -4.52 11.47 -12.17
C LEU A 195 -3.10 10.95 -12.38
N LYS A 196 -2.91 10.05 -13.37
CA LYS A 196 -1.59 9.52 -13.73
C LYS A 196 -0.60 10.64 -14.02
N ARG A 197 -1.03 11.66 -14.78
CA ARG A 197 -0.19 12.84 -15.11
C ARG A 197 0.21 13.69 -13.90
N ARG A 198 -0.56 13.67 -12.81
CA ARG A 198 -0.25 14.41 -11.57
C ARG A 198 0.74 13.67 -10.68
N CYS A 199 0.93 12.37 -10.90
CA CYS A 199 1.85 11.53 -10.16
C CYS A 199 3.17 11.29 -10.89
N LEU A 200 4.22 10.92 -10.15
CA LEU A 200 5.29 10.07 -10.68
C LEU A 200 4.77 8.63 -10.73
N TYR A 201 5.15 7.89 -11.76
CA TYR A 201 4.63 6.54 -12.00
C TYR A 201 5.72 5.49 -11.82
N HIS A 202 5.37 4.37 -11.19
CA HIS A 202 6.22 3.19 -11.15
C HIS A 202 5.38 1.91 -11.21
N TRP A 203 5.77 1.02 -12.12
CA TRP A 203 5.23 -0.34 -12.18
C TRP A 203 6.00 -1.23 -11.21
N VAL A 204 5.28 -1.86 -10.27
CA VAL A 204 5.84 -2.83 -9.32
C VAL A 204 5.52 -4.22 -9.85
N ASP A 205 6.55 -4.89 -10.35
CA ASP A 205 6.47 -6.26 -10.84
C ASP A 205 6.82 -7.28 -9.75
N TYR A 206 6.66 -8.58 -10.06
CA TYR A 206 7.21 -9.63 -9.21
C TYR A 206 8.74 -9.51 -9.12
N PRO A 207 9.33 -9.72 -7.93
CA PRO A 207 10.76 -9.63 -7.73
C PRO A 207 11.48 -10.73 -8.51
N ALA A 208 12.73 -10.45 -8.89
CA ALA A 208 13.60 -11.50 -9.41
C ALA A 208 13.87 -12.56 -8.33
N ALA A 209 14.20 -13.79 -8.73
CA ALA A 209 14.44 -14.91 -7.80
C ALA A 209 15.45 -14.57 -6.68
N ALA A 210 16.51 -13.82 -6.98
CA ALA A 210 17.49 -13.41 -5.96
C ALA A 210 16.91 -12.43 -4.92
N GLU A 211 16.06 -11.50 -5.37
CA GLU A 211 15.38 -10.53 -4.51
C GLU A 211 14.31 -11.23 -3.66
N GLU A 212 13.51 -12.11 -4.27
CA GLU A 212 12.49 -12.87 -3.56
C GLU A 212 13.10 -13.79 -2.49
N LEU A 213 14.23 -14.44 -2.79
CA LEU A 213 14.98 -15.22 -1.81
C LEU A 213 15.46 -14.36 -0.63
N ALA A 214 15.92 -13.14 -0.90
CA ALA A 214 16.31 -12.22 0.17
C ALA A 214 15.11 -11.77 1.02
N ILE A 215 13.93 -11.60 0.40
CA ILE A 215 12.67 -11.33 1.12
C ILE A 215 12.34 -12.49 2.05
N ILE A 216 12.37 -13.74 1.55
CA ILE A 216 12.04 -14.92 2.34
C ILE A 216 13.00 -15.09 3.52
N ARG A 217 14.31 -14.98 3.31
CA ARG A 217 15.30 -15.08 4.39
C ARG A 217 15.06 -14.07 5.52
N ARG A 218 14.56 -12.89 5.18
CA ARG A 218 14.30 -11.81 6.13
C ARG A 218 12.96 -11.97 6.85
N LYS A 219 11.90 -12.31 6.10
CA LYS A 219 10.53 -12.41 6.62
C LYS A 219 10.25 -13.76 7.30
N VAL A 220 10.95 -14.83 6.90
CA VAL A 220 10.79 -16.19 7.42
C VAL A 220 12.16 -16.76 7.83
N PRO A 221 12.79 -16.21 8.90
CA PRO A 221 14.17 -16.59 9.28
C PRO A 221 14.31 -18.06 9.71
N GLY A 222 13.22 -18.74 10.06
CA GLY A 222 13.21 -20.17 10.35
C GLY A 222 13.24 -21.08 9.11
N CYS A 223 12.98 -20.52 7.92
CA CYS A 223 13.01 -21.29 6.68
C CYS A 223 14.46 -21.57 6.29
N ASN A 224 14.83 -22.86 6.23
CA ASN A 224 16.21 -23.21 5.88
C ASN A 224 16.56 -22.81 4.43
N GLU A 225 17.85 -22.69 4.16
CA GLU A 225 18.37 -22.18 2.88
C GLU A 225 17.98 -23.04 1.67
N GLN A 226 17.97 -24.38 1.83
CA GLN A 226 17.59 -25.29 0.75
C GLN A 226 16.11 -25.15 0.42
N LEU A 227 15.25 -25.13 1.45
CA LEU A 227 13.82 -24.98 1.29
C LEU A 227 13.48 -23.61 0.68
N SER A 228 14.10 -22.53 1.16
CA SER A 228 13.90 -21.17 0.63
C SER A 228 14.19 -21.09 -0.87
N ARG A 229 15.31 -21.68 -1.33
CA ARG A 229 15.65 -21.74 -2.76
C ARG A 229 14.63 -22.53 -3.58
N GLN A 230 14.18 -23.67 -3.04
CA GLN A 230 13.19 -24.52 -3.71
C GLN A 230 11.82 -23.82 -3.81
N ILE A 231 11.37 -23.15 -2.76
CA ILE A 231 10.14 -22.36 -2.74
C ILE A 231 10.19 -21.28 -3.82
N VAL A 232 11.23 -20.44 -3.80
CA VAL A 232 11.35 -19.33 -4.76
C VAL A 232 11.44 -19.85 -6.19
N ALA A 233 12.25 -20.88 -6.45
CA ALA A 233 12.35 -21.47 -7.79
C ALA A 233 11.01 -22.06 -8.26
N TYR A 234 10.28 -22.73 -7.37
CA TYR A 234 8.96 -23.28 -7.67
C TYR A 234 7.94 -22.18 -8.01
N VAL A 235 7.85 -21.13 -7.19
CA VAL A 235 6.96 -20.00 -7.43
C VAL A 235 7.30 -19.25 -8.72
N GLN A 236 8.59 -19.01 -8.97
CA GLN A 236 9.05 -18.33 -10.18
C GLN A 236 8.62 -19.09 -11.44
N LYS A 237 8.79 -20.43 -11.47
CA LYS A 237 8.27 -21.23 -12.58
C LYS A 237 6.74 -21.26 -12.61
N LEU A 238 6.09 -21.33 -11.45
CA LEU A 238 4.62 -21.33 -11.38
C LEU A 238 4.01 -20.07 -12.00
N ARG A 239 4.64 -18.90 -11.85
CA ARG A 239 4.23 -17.64 -12.51
C ARG A 239 4.37 -17.64 -14.04
N THR A 240 5.11 -18.59 -14.61
CA THR A 240 5.24 -18.78 -16.06
C THR A 240 4.14 -19.68 -16.66
N ILE A 241 3.39 -20.36 -15.79
CA ILE A 241 2.22 -21.15 -16.18
C ILE A 241 1.02 -20.22 -16.33
N ASP A 242 0.17 -20.50 -17.31
CA ASP A 242 -1.10 -19.79 -17.52
C ASP A 242 -2.11 -20.16 -16.42
N LEU A 243 -1.96 -19.53 -15.25
CA LEU A 243 -2.88 -19.63 -14.12
C LEU A 243 -3.91 -18.52 -14.19
N PHE A 244 -5.10 -18.77 -13.62
CA PHE A 244 -6.10 -17.71 -13.50
C PHE A 244 -5.57 -16.53 -12.68
N LYS A 245 -4.85 -16.82 -11.58
CA LYS A 245 -4.16 -15.79 -10.80
C LYS A 245 -2.82 -16.29 -10.28
N ASN A 246 -1.77 -15.56 -10.66
CA ASN A 246 -0.43 -15.83 -10.20
C ASN A 246 -0.25 -15.49 -8.70
N PRO A 247 0.54 -16.28 -7.96
CA PRO A 247 0.85 -16.03 -6.56
C PRO A 247 1.76 -14.80 -6.40
N GLY A 248 1.41 -13.92 -5.47
CA GLY A 248 2.21 -12.77 -5.06
C GLY A 248 3.36 -13.14 -4.12
N ILE A 249 4.05 -12.09 -3.66
CA ILE A 249 5.10 -12.24 -2.63
C ILE A 249 4.45 -12.64 -1.30
N ALA A 250 3.27 -12.09 -0.99
CA ALA A 250 2.51 -12.43 0.21
C ALA A 250 2.23 -13.94 0.28
N GLU A 251 1.70 -14.55 -0.79
CA GLU A 251 1.46 -15.99 -0.86
C GLU A 251 2.75 -16.81 -0.75
N THR A 252 3.86 -16.30 -1.27
CA THR A 252 5.17 -16.97 -1.17
C THR A 252 5.70 -16.96 0.27
N ILE A 253 5.53 -15.85 0.99
CA ILE A 253 5.88 -15.73 2.42
C ILE A 253 4.98 -16.65 3.26
N ASP A 254 3.67 -16.66 2.98
CA ASP A 254 2.71 -17.51 3.69
C ASP A 254 3.04 -18.99 3.51
N TRP A 255 3.39 -19.41 2.29
CA TRP A 255 3.78 -20.80 2.02
C TRP A 255 5.11 -21.17 2.67
N ALA A 256 6.11 -20.29 2.62
CA ALA A 256 7.37 -20.51 3.32
C ALA A 256 7.18 -20.63 4.84
N THR A 257 6.30 -19.82 5.41
CA THR A 257 5.92 -19.88 6.82
C THR A 257 5.23 -21.21 7.12
N ALA A 258 4.22 -21.59 6.33
CA ALA A 258 3.51 -22.87 6.51
C ALA A 258 4.43 -24.09 6.43
N LEU A 259 5.36 -24.11 5.47
CA LEU A 259 6.32 -25.20 5.32
C LEU A 259 7.32 -25.26 6.49
N THR A 260 7.68 -24.11 7.06
CA THR A 260 8.52 -24.01 8.24
C THR A 260 7.79 -24.54 9.49
N GLU A 261 6.52 -24.18 9.68
CA GLU A 261 5.67 -24.68 10.77
C GLU A 261 5.39 -26.20 10.66
N LEU A 262 5.47 -26.77 9.46
CA LEU A 262 5.36 -28.21 9.20
C LEU A 262 6.70 -28.95 9.33
N ASP A 263 7.75 -28.28 9.83
CA ASP A 263 9.11 -28.82 9.98
C ASP A 263 9.69 -29.43 8.69
N ARG A 264 9.27 -28.89 7.52
CA ARG A 264 9.75 -29.40 6.23
C ARG A 264 11.15 -28.88 5.96
N LEU A 265 12.02 -29.76 5.48
CA LEU A 265 13.40 -29.42 5.13
C LEU A 265 13.60 -29.17 3.64
N ALA A 266 12.74 -29.72 2.80
CA ALA A 266 12.76 -29.62 1.34
C ALA A 266 11.36 -29.85 0.78
N LEU A 267 11.13 -29.43 -0.46
CA LEU A 267 9.91 -29.71 -1.20
C LEU A 267 9.90 -31.15 -1.73
N ASP A 268 8.77 -31.82 -1.50
CA ASP A 268 8.39 -33.12 -2.05
C ASP A 268 6.94 -33.05 -2.58
N PRO A 269 6.53 -33.98 -3.47
CA PRO A 269 5.21 -33.94 -4.10
C PRO A 269 4.03 -33.92 -3.12
N GLU A 270 4.10 -34.70 -2.03
CA GLU A 270 3.04 -34.79 -1.03
C GLU A 270 2.90 -33.46 -0.29
N THR A 271 4.02 -32.91 0.19
CA THR A 271 4.04 -31.60 0.85
C THR A 271 3.47 -30.50 -0.05
N ILE A 272 3.81 -30.47 -1.34
CA ILE A 272 3.26 -29.48 -2.28
C ILE A 272 1.74 -29.68 -2.43
N ALA A 273 1.29 -30.92 -2.65
CA ALA A 273 -0.12 -31.25 -2.82
C ALA A 273 -0.97 -30.79 -1.63
N ASP A 274 -0.48 -31.03 -0.41
CA ASP A 274 -1.15 -30.72 0.85
C ASP A 274 -1.16 -29.23 1.19
N THR A 275 -0.20 -28.47 0.67
CA THR A 275 -0.01 -27.04 1.03
C THR A 275 -0.32 -26.07 -0.11
N LEU A 276 -0.65 -26.56 -1.30
CA LEU A 276 -0.96 -25.74 -2.49
C LEU A 276 -2.02 -24.65 -2.25
N GLY A 277 -2.99 -24.90 -1.36
CA GLY A 277 -4.02 -23.92 -0.99
C GLY A 277 -3.47 -22.69 -0.25
N THR A 278 -2.25 -22.73 0.27
CA THR A 278 -1.56 -21.54 0.80
C THR A 278 -1.16 -20.59 -0.32
N LEU A 279 -0.82 -21.14 -1.50
CA LEU A 279 -0.21 -20.42 -2.60
C LEU A 279 -1.20 -20.05 -3.70
N LEU A 280 -2.15 -20.94 -4.00
CA LEU A 280 -3.18 -20.77 -5.01
C LEU A 280 -4.57 -20.75 -4.36
N LYS A 281 -5.47 -19.89 -4.87
CA LYS A 281 -6.82 -19.70 -4.30
C LYS A 281 -7.94 -20.14 -5.24
N TYR A 282 -7.63 -20.49 -6.48
CA TYR A 282 -8.60 -20.93 -7.47
C TYR A 282 -8.58 -22.45 -7.57
N GLN A 283 -9.76 -23.07 -7.48
CA GLN A 283 -9.87 -24.53 -7.46
C GLN A 283 -9.35 -25.16 -8.77
N GLU A 284 -9.52 -24.49 -9.90
CA GLU A 284 -9.01 -24.92 -11.20
C GLU A 284 -7.48 -24.91 -11.24
N ASP A 285 -6.85 -23.83 -10.75
CA ASP A 285 -5.39 -23.73 -10.62
C ASP A 285 -4.85 -24.80 -9.68
N ILE A 286 -5.49 -25.01 -8.52
CA ILE A 286 -5.09 -26.05 -7.55
C ILE A 286 -5.19 -27.44 -8.18
N ALA A 287 -6.33 -27.78 -8.79
CA ALA A 287 -6.54 -29.10 -9.40
C ALA A 287 -5.56 -29.38 -10.54
N ARG A 288 -5.21 -28.34 -11.31
CA ARG A 288 -4.22 -28.43 -12.38
C ARG A 288 -2.82 -28.76 -11.83
N ILE A 289 -2.38 -28.03 -10.79
CA ILE A 289 -1.04 -28.18 -10.23
C ILE A 289 -0.91 -29.43 -9.34
N GLN A 290 -1.97 -29.87 -8.66
CA GLN A 290 -1.98 -31.12 -7.86
C GLN A 290 -1.76 -32.39 -8.70
N GLY A 291 -1.97 -32.33 -10.02
CA GLY A 291 -1.71 -33.44 -10.93
C GLY A 291 -0.24 -33.56 -11.34
N SER A 292 -0.02 -34.18 -12.50
CA SER A 292 1.34 -34.40 -13.04
C SER A 292 2.15 -33.13 -13.33
N GLU A 293 1.50 -31.96 -13.39
CA GLU A 293 2.15 -30.68 -13.72
C GLU A 293 3.00 -30.17 -12.54
N GLY A 294 2.51 -30.25 -11.30
CA GLY A 294 3.28 -29.88 -10.11
C GLY A 294 4.49 -30.79 -9.87
N GLU A 295 4.37 -32.10 -10.12
CA GLU A 295 5.49 -33.04 -10.02
C GLU A 295 6.58 -32.77 -11.07
N LYS A 296 6.19 -32.48 -12.31
CA LYS A 296 7.11 -32.06 -13.37
C LYS A 296 7.81 -30.76 -12.98
N LEU A 297 7.05 -29.77 -12.50
CA LEU A 297 7.58 -28.49 -12.06
C LEU A 297 8.64 -28.67 -10.97
N LEU A 298 8.34 -29.48 -9.95
CA LEU A 298 9.29 -29.79 -8.88
C LEU A 298 10.55 -30.50 -9.41
N SER A 299 10.39 -31.42 -10.35
CA SER A 299 11.51 -32.15 -10.95
C SER A 299 12.45 -31.22 -11.70
N GLU A 300 11.90 -30.29 -12.48
CA GLU A 300 12.67 -29.24 -13.15
C GLU A 300 13.36 -28.31 -12.17
N VAL A 301 12.67 -27.84 -11.11
CA VAL A 301 13.27 -27.01 -10.06
C VAL A 301 14.49 -27.68 -9.44
N LYS A 302 14.37 -28.97 -9.12
CA LYS A 302 15.48 -29.74 -8.54
C LYS A 302 16.65 -29.88 -9.53
N ALA A 303 16.37 -30.11 -10.81
CA ALA A 303 17.39 -30.19 -11.84
C ALA A 303 18.14 -28.86 -12.04
N ASP A 304 17.40 -27.75 -12.12
CA ASP A 304 17.97 -26.41 -12.31
C ASP A 304 18.85 -25.98 -11.12
N LEU A 305 18.39 -26.24 -9.89
CA LEU A 305 19.16 -25.94 -8.68
C LEU A 305 20.43 -26.79 -8.56
N LEU A 306 20.39 -28.05 -8.99
CA LEU A 306 21.57 -28.92 -9.05
C LEU A 306 22.57 -28.42 -10.09
N ALA A 307 22.10 -28.00 -11.27
CA ALA A 307 22.95 -27.45 -12.32
C ALA A 307 23.61 -26.14 -11.90
N ALA A 308 22.92 -25.29 -11.14
CA ALA A 308 23.46 -24.03 -10.62
C ALA A 308 24.43 -24.18 -9.44
N ALA A 309 24.53 -25.38 -8.84
CA ALA A 309 25.44 -25.68 -7.74
C ALA A 309 26.80 -26.24 -8.20
N VAL A 310 26.97 -26.49 -9.51
CA VAL A 310 28.19 -26.96 -10.18
C VAL A 310 28.93 -25.78 -10.79
#